data_AF-A0A645B4U1-F1
#
_entry.id   AF-A0A645B4U1-F1
#
_cell.length_a   1.000
_cell.length_b   1.000
_cell.length_c   1.000
_cell.angle_alpha   90.00
_cell.angle_beta   90.00
_cell.angle_gamma   90.00
#
_symmetry.space_group_name_H-M   'P 1'
#
loop_
_entity.id
_entity.type
_entity.pdbx_description
1 polymer ?
#
loop_
_entity_poly.entity_id
_entity_poly.type
_entity_poly.pdbx_seq_one_letter_code
_entity_poly.pdbx_strand_id
1 'polypeptide(L)'
;MSAVIMGDCNIIQWNVKMSTRCQIAVEDANGTVRSVYCHHDGYVTGVGTVLVQSYSTSERVEKLLSLGALSSVGELLEQIPNEMVAVLLRIPHPSGCVAYHRDRGEDYRPPQKWNSADELADYVQKNFLGDYVYVFRDGNWYVKPCTKPSGWNKVVEILLELKNEGS
;
A
#
# COMPACT_ATOMS: atom_id res chain seq x y z
N MET A 1 33.22 51.75 0.38
CA MET A 1 33.08 50.52 -0.44
C MET A 1 32.33 49.55 0.45
N SER A 2 31.01 49.42 0.40
CA SER A 2 30.14 49.11 -0.76
C SER A 2 30.43 47.73 -1.36
N ALA A 3 29.66 46.73 -0.93
CA ALA A 3 28.95 45.82 -1.84
C ALA A 3 27.83 45.06 -1.11
N VAL A 4 26.79 44.77 -1.88
CA VAL A 4 25.52 44.09 -1.55
C VAL A 4 25.14 43.38 -2.87
N ILE A 5 24.38 42.29 -2.97
CA ILE A 5 23.32 41.71 -2.13
C ILE A 5 23.33 40.17 -2.32
N MET A 6 22.60 39.43 -1.48
CA MET A 6 22.06 38.06 -1.67
C MET A 6 22.95 36.86 -1.27
N GLY A 7 22.39 35.77 -0.75
CA GLY A 7 20.94 35.52 -0.50
C GLY A 7 20.68 34.34 0.43
N ASP A 8 19.42 34.22 0.84
CA ASP A 8 18.97 33.26 1.86
C ASP A 8 19.18 31.80 1.43
N CYS A 9 19.95 31.05 2.22
CA CYS A 9 20.23 29.65 1.95
C CYS A 9 19.07 28.76 2.43
N ASN A 10 17.97 28.76 1.67
CA ASN A 10 16.76 28.03 2.00
C ASN A 10 16.70 26.67 1.28
N ILE A 11 16.93 25.60 2.04
CA ILE A 11 16.35 24.25 1.90
C ILE A 11 16.32 23.65 0.48
N ILE A 12 17.16 22.62 0.28
CA ILE A 12 16.62 21.32 -0.18
C ILE A 12 17.02 20.26 0.84
N GLN A 13 16.15 20.05 1.83
CA GLN A 13 16.14 18.81 2.58
C GLN A 13 15.79 17.73 1.56
N TRP A 14 16.78 16.95 1.12
CA TRP A 14 16.54 15.77 0.31
C TRP A 14 15.69 14.82 1.15
N ASN A 15 14.37 14.90 0.95
CA ASN A 15 13.40 14.01 1.56
C ASN A 15 13.53 12.66 0.87
N VAL A 16 14.61 11.94 1.21
CA VAL A 16 14.84 10.56 0.79
C VAL A 16 13.64 9.78 1.29
N LYS A 17 12.73 9.48 0.38
CA LYS A 17 11.47 8.83 0.68
C LYS A 17 11.77 7.34 0.88
N MET A 18 12.30 7.03 2.06
CA MET A 18 12.73 5.67 2.48
C MET A 18 11.60 4.64 2.43
N SER A 19 10.35 5.07 2.19
CA SER A 19 9.24 4.20 1.84
C SER A 19 8.11 4.94 1.12
N THR A 20 7.45 4.21 0.22
CA THR A 20 6.14 4.58 -0.33
C THR A 20 5.07 3.85 0.46
N ARG A 21 4.35 4.58 1.30
CA ARG A 21 3.40 4.00 2.28
C ARG A 21 2.01 3.90 1.67
N CYS A 22 1.20 2.94 2.13
CA CYS A 22 -0.21 2.88 1.75
C CYS A 22 -1.12 2.35 2.86
N GLN A 23 -2.42 2.54 2.66
CA GLN A 23 -3.47 1.79 3.37
C GLN A 23 -4.09 0.79 2.40
N ILE A 24 -4.39 -0.40 2.90
CA ILE A 24 -5.04 -1.49 2.16
C ILE A 24 -6.33 -1.80 2.87
N ALA A 25 -7.44 -1.73 2.16
CA ALA A 25 -8.76 -1.75 2.76
C ALA A 25 -9.78 -2.59 1.99
N VAL A 26 -10.85 -2.96 2.68
CA VAL A 26 -12.04 -3.62 2.12
C VAL A 26 -13.28 -2.78 2.42
N GLU A 27 -14.17 -2.68 1.44
CA GLU A 27 -15.50 -2.07 1.60
C GLU A 27 -16.51 -3.16 2.00
N ASP A 28 -17.14 -2.97 3.16
CA ASP A 28 -18.22 -3.81 3.67
C ASP A 28 -19.55 -3.47 2.95
N ALA A 29 -20.50 -4.40 2.92
CA ALA A 29 -21.76 -4.26 2.17
C ALA A 29 -22.68 -3.10 2.62
N ASN A 30 -22.38 -2.46 3.76
CA ASN A 30 -23.04 -1.27 4.29
C ASN A 30 -22.32 0.05 3.91
N GLY A 31 -21.23 -0.01 3.12
CA GLY A 31 -20.39 1.12 2.74
C GLY A 31 -19.29 1.51 3.74
N THR A 32 -19.25 0.89 4.94
CA THR A 32 -18.12 1.10 5.87
C THR A 32 -16.86 0.42 5.36
N VAL A 33 -15.70 0.92 5.75
CA VAL A 33 -14.41 0.42 5.26
C VAL A 33 -13.52 -0.02 6.42
N ARG A 34 -12.79 -1.13 6.23
CA ARG A 34 -11.76 -1.61 7.17
C ARG A 34 -10.39 -1.54 6.51
N SER A 35 -9.40 -0.91 7.14
CA SER A 35 -8.05 -0.72 6.55
C SER A 35 -6.91 -1.18 7.45
N VAL A 36 -5.82 -1.64 6.83
CA VAL A 36 -4.52 -1.88 7.46
C VAL A 36 -3.42 -1.07 6.76
N TYR A 37 -2.44 -0.66 7.56
CA TYR A 37 -1.26 0.06 7.10
C TYR A 37 -0.25 -0.86 6.41
N CYS A 38 0.39 -0.41 5.33
CA CYS A 38 1.59 -1.02 4.75
C CYS A 38 2.71 0.01 4.56
N HIS A 39 3.93 -0.34 4.99
CA HIS A 39 5.06 0.58 4.98
C HIS A 39 5.72 0.72 3.59
N HIS A 40 6.07 -0.39 2.94
CA HIS A 40 6.85 -0.43 1.70
C HIS A 40 5.99 -0.55 0.43
N ASP A 41 6.59 -0.13 -0.69
CA ASP A 41 6.18 -0.37 -2.09
C ASP A 41 4.70 -0.10 -2.44
N GLY A 42 4.07 0.83 -1.72
CA GLY A 42 2.66 1.20 -1.88
C GLY A 42 2.26 1.81 -3.22
N TYR A 43 3.16 1.92 -4.20
CA TYR A 43 2.86 2.38 -5.55
C TYR A 43 2.12 1.31 -6.37
N VAL A 44 1.43 1.74 -7.44
CA VAL A 44 0.50 0.89 -8.21
C VAL A 44 1.18 -0.34 -8.81
N THR A 45 2.41 -0.21 -9.32
CA THR A 45 3.19 -1.32 -9.88
C THR A 45 3.81 -2.25 -8.83
N GLY A 46 3.77 -1.89 -7.54
CA GLY A 46 4.25 -2.68 -6.41
C GLY A 46 3.08 -3.38 -5.71
N VAL A 47 2.65 -2.83 -4.57
CA VAL A 47 1.47 -3.32 -3.81
C VAL A 47 0.24 -3.48 -4.72
N GLY A 48 -0.05 -2.53 -5.60
CA GLY A 48 -1.21 -2.64 -6.51
C GLY A 48 -1.18 -3.88 -7.41
N THR A 49 -0.01 -4.24 -7.96
CA THR A 49 0.20 -5.48 -8.73
C THR A 49 -0.10 -6.72 -7.87
N VAL A 50 0.48 -6.80 -6.67
CA VAL A 50 0.31 -7.93 -5.76
C VAL A 50 -1.16 -8.08 -5.31
N LEU A 51 -1.84 -6.96 -5.04
CA LEU A 51 -3.26 -6.95 -4.69
C LEU A 51 -4.14 -7.50 -5.83
N VAL A 52 -3.94 -7.06 -7.07
CA VAL A 52 -4.71 -7.54 -8.23
C VAL A 52 -4.44 -9.02 -8.53
N GLN A 53 -3.18 -9.47 -8.45
CA GLN A 53 -2.80 -10.84 -8.80
C GLN A 53 -3.15 -11.85 -7.70
N SER A 54 -2.91 -11.49 -6.44
CA SER A 54 -2.95 -12.43 -5.31
C SER A 54 -4.08 -12.16 -4.30
N TYR A 55 -4.86 -11.09 -4.43
CA TYR A 55 -5.93 -10.76 -3.47
C TYR A 55 -7.25 -10.40 -4.18
N SER A 56 -7.65 -11.22 -5.14
CA SER A 56 -8.85 -11.05 -5.97
C SER A 56 -10.15 -11.61 -5.36
N THR A 57 -10.09 -12.28 -4.21
CA THR A 57 -11.27 -12.84 -3.51
C THR A 57 -11.39 -12.29 -2.10
N SER A 58 -12.62 -12.03 -1.64
CA SER A 58 -12.88 -11.48 -0.30
C SER A 58 -12.22 -12.31 0.80
N GLU A 59 -12.24 -13.64 0.70
CA GLU A 59 -11.56 -14.53 1.66
C GLU A 59 -10.06 -14.24 1.80
N ARG A 60 -9.35 -13.99 0.69
CA ARG A 60 -7.92 -13.66 0.72
C ARG A 60 -7.67 -12.24 1.21
N VAL A 61 -8.57 -11.30 0.90
CA VAL A 61 -8.52 -9.92 1.42
C VAL A 61 -8.74 -9.88 2.93
N GLU A 62 -9.72 -10.61 3.46
CA GLU A 62 -9.95 -10.73 4.91
C GLU A 62 -8.74 -11.34 5.62
N LYS A 63 -8.15 -12.40 5.06
CA LYS A 63 -6.91 -12.98 5.58
C LYS A 63 -5.76 -11.98 5.57
N LEU A 64 -5.61 -11.15 4.53
CA LEU A 64 -4.59 -10.10 4.47
C LEU A 64 -4.78 -9.05 5.58
N LEU A 65 -6.01 -8.56 5.76
CA LEU A 65 -6.34 -7.62 6.82
C LEU A 65 -6.15 -8.23 8.22
N SER A 66 -6.39 -9.53 8.39
CA SER A 66 -6.22 -10.23 9.68
C SER A 66 -4.76 -10.26 10.18
N LEU A 67 -3.78 -9.98 9.31
CA LEU A 67 -2.37 -9.83 9.69
C LEU A 67 -2.10 -8.51 10.45
N GLY A 68 -3.02 -7.55 10.40
CA GLY A 68 -2.84 -6.21 10.95
C GLY A 68 -1.87 -5.36 10.14
N ALA A 69 -1.16 -4.44 10.79
CA ALA A 69 -0.19 -3.57 10.12
C ALA A 69 1.00 -4.35 9.51
N LEU A 70 1.34 -4.02 8.28
CA LEU A 70 2.36 -4.66 7.46
C LEU A 70 3.59 -3.76 7.25
N SER A 71 4.77 -4.36 7.28
CA SER A 71 5.97 -3.76 6.70
C SER A 71 5.92 -3.83 5.18
N SER A 72 5.55 -4.98 4.61
CA SER A 72 5.39 -5.19 3.16
C SER A 72 4.31 -6.23 2.87
N VAL A 73 3.66 -6.11 1.70
CA VAL A 73 2.74 -7.11 1.15
C VAL A 73 3.50 -8.06 0.25
N GLY A 74 3.15 -9.33 0.30
CA GLY A 74 3.55 -10.35 -0.66
C GLY A 74 2.37 -11.20 -1.11
N GLU A 75 2.59 -12.07 -2.09
CA GLU A 75 1.58 -12.97 -2.65
C GLU A 75 1.11 -14.05 -1.65
N LEU A 76 2.00 -14.43 -0.73
CA LEU A 76 1.76 -15.45 0.29
C LEU A 76 1.37 -14.80 1.61
N LEU A 77 0.25 -15.27 2.17
CA LEU A 77 -0.28 -14.82 3.45
C LEU A 77 0.55 -15.32 4.64
N GLU A 78 1.17 -16.49 4.51
CA GLU A 78 1.98 -17.14 5.53
C GLU A 78 3.46 -16.72 5.40
N GLN A 79 4.20 -16.83 6.51
CA GLN A 79 5.65 -16.67 6.46
C GLN A 79 6.24 -17.83 5.67
N ILE A 80 7.14 -17.53 4.71
CA ILE A 80 7.90 -18.56 4.00
C ILE A 80 8.84 -19.25 4.99
N PRO A 81 8.73 -20.58 5.22
CA PRO A 81 9.69 -21.29 6.05
C PRO A 81 11.07 -21.29 5.38
N ASN A 82 12.15 -21.15 6.17
CA ASN A 82 13.51 -21.01 5.64
C ASN A 82 13.92 -22.21 4.76
N GLU A 83 13.45 -23.41 5.10
CA GLU A 83 13.63 -24.65 4.35
C GLU A 83 12.93 -24.66 2.98
N MET A 84 11.85 -23.88 2.82
CA MET A 84 11.11 -23.76 1.55
C MET A 84 11.72 -22.71 0.61
N VAL A 85 12.59 -21.81 1.09
CA VAL A 85 13.19 -20.74 0.28
C VAL A 85 13.85 -21.31 -0.98
N ALA A 86 14.64 -22.39 -0.86
CA ALA A 86 15.33 -23.01 -2.00
C ALA A 86 14.38 -23.64 -3.05
N VAL A 87 13.17 -24.05 -2.64
CA VAL A 87 12.13 -24.54 -3.54
C VAL A 87 11.41 -23.37 -4.22
N LEU A 88 11.12 -22.32 -3.44
CA LEU A 88 10.42 -21.12 -3.89
C LEU A 88 11.27 -20.24 -4.81
N LEU A 89 12.60 -20.30 -4.77
CA LEU A 89 13.48 -19.67 -5.78
C LEU A 89 13.22 -20.13 -7.24
N ARG A 90 12.40 -21.17 -7.46
CA ARG A 90 11.94 -21.62 -8.78
C ARG A 90 10.66 -20.91 -9.26
N ILE A 91 9.96 -20.21 -8.36
CA ILE A 91 8.86 -19.33 -8.69
C ILE A 91 9.44 -17.93 -8.94
N PRO A 92 9.00 -17.20 -9.97
CA PRO A 92 9.38 -15.79 -10.13
C PRO A 92 8.80 -14.94 -8.98
N HIS A 93 9.68 -14.41 -8.12
CA HIS A 93 9.38 -13.41 -7.07
C HIS A 93 8.34 -13.77 -5.97
N PRO A 94 8.25 -15.01 -5.45
CA PRO A 94 7.37 -15.31 -4.32
C PRO A 94 7.79 -14.52 -3.09
N SER A 95 6.95 -13.59 -2.67
CA SER A 95 7.09 -12.81 -1.46
C SER A 95 6.02 -13.21 -0.47
N GLY A 96 6.40 -13.39 0.80
CA GLY A 96 5.45 -13.43 1.90
C GLY A 96 5.11 -12.03 2.37
N CYS A 97 3.88 -11.80 2.83
CA CYS A 97 3.57 -10.63 3.64
C CYS A 97 4.48 -10.60 4.87
N VAL A 98 5.02 -9.43 5.21
CA VAL A 98 5.78 -9.21 6.45
C VAL A 98 4.93 -8.34 7.37
N ALA A 99 4.29 -8.95 8.37
CA ALA A 99 3.45 -8.30 9.35
C ALA A 99 4.25 -7.88 10.58
N TYR A 100 4.05 -6.66 11.07
CA TYR A 100 4.80 -6.13 12.22
C TYR A 100 4.60 -6.97 13.48
N HIS A 101 3.37 -7.43 13.73
CA HIS A 101 3.08 -8.26 14.89
C HIS A 101 3.68 -9.67 14.77
N ARG A 102 3.27 -10.41 13.73
CA ARG A 102 3.64 -11.82 13.55
C ARG A 102 5.14 -12.02 13.35
N ASP A 103 5.78 -11.21 12.52
CA ASP A 103 7.14 -11.48 12.04
C ASP A 103 8.22 -10.65 12.75
N ARG A 104 7.84 -9.59 13.48
CA ARG A 104 8.77 -8.72 14.24
C ARG A 104 8.47 -8.66 15.73
N GLY A 105 7.39 -9.26 16.20
CA GLY A 105 7.01 -9.25 17.62
C GLY A 105 6.55 -7.89 18.15
N GLU A 106 6.17 -6.96 17.28
CA GLU A 106 5.56 -5.68 17.70
C GLU A 106 4.12 -5.88 18.19
N ASP A 107 3.54 -4.87 18.84
CA ASP A 107 2.13 -4.90 19.23
C ASP A 107 1.20 -5.12 18.04
N TYR A 108 0.12 -5.89 18.25
CA TYR A 108 -0.89 -6.12 17.23
C TYR A 108 -1.69 -4.84 16.95
N ARG A 109 -1.59 -4.35 15.71
CA ARG A 109 -2.33 -3.18 15.20
C ARG A 109 -3.43 -3.70 14.27
N PRO A 110 -4.69 -3.87 14.75
CA PRO A 110 -5.78 -4.45 13.97
C PRO A 110 -6.27 -3.52 12.86
N PRO A 111 -7.10 -4.02 11.93
CA PRO A 111 -7.81 -3.19 10.95
C PRO A 111 -8.61 -2.06 11.61
N GLN A 112 -8.39 -0.83 11.15
CA GLN A 112 -9.13 0.36 11.57
C GLN A 112 -10.44 0.49 10.77
N LYS A 113 -11.50 0.97 11.42
CA LYS A 113 -12.83 1.15 10.80
C LYS A 113 -13.08 2.60 10.41
N TRP A 114 -13.74 2.79 9.27
CA TRP A 114 -14.09 4.07 8.65
C TRP A 114 -15.53 4.02 8.15
N ASN A 115 -16.20 5.17 8.10
CA ASN A 115 -17.56 5.26 7.57
C ASN A 115 -17.59 5.19 6.04
N SER A 116 -16.50 5.55 5.36
CA SER A 116 -16.36 5.40 3.91
C SER A 116 -14.89 5.36 3.45
N ALA A 117 -14.69 4.97 2.19
CA ALA A 117 -13.39 5.00 1.51
C ALA A 117 -12.81 6.43 1.42
N ASP A 118 -13.66 7.43 1.18
CA ASP A 118 -13.22 8.82 1.08
C ASP A 118 -12.82 9.41 2.44
N GLU A 119 -13.50 9.05 3.53
CA GLU A 119 -13.07 9.43 4.89
C GLU A 119 -11.67 8.90 5.20
N LEU A 120 -11.42 7.62 4.89
CA LEU A 120 -10.10 7.00 5.01
C LEU A 120 -9.05 7.77 4.18
N ALA A 121 -9.33 8.06 2.91
CA ALA A 121 -8.41 8.79 2.03
C ALA A 121 -8.09 10.20 2.54
N ASP A 122 -9.12 10.92 3.00
CA ASP A 122 -9.00 12.24 3.63
C ASP A 122 -8.15 12.19 4.90
N TYR A 123 -8.37 11.21 5.77
CA TYR A 123 -7.60 11.03 6.99
C TYR A 123 -6.13 10.71 6.69
N VAL A 124 -5.87 9.81 5.75
CA VAL A 124 -4.51 9.42 5.33
C VAL A 124 -3.74 10.61 4.76
N GLN A 125 -4.39 11.42 3.92
CA GLN A 125 -3.81 12.64 3.36
C GLN A 125 -3.52 13.68 4.46
N LYS A 126 -4.50 14.01 5.31
CA LYS A 126 -4.37 15.04 6.35
C LYS A 126 -3.31 14.72 7.41
N ASN A 127 -3.06 13.44 7.67
CA ASN A 127 -2.11 12.97 8.69
C ASN A 127 -0.79 12.44 8.10
N PHE A 128 -0.56 12.56 6.77
CA PHE A 128 0.64 12.07 6.08
C PHE A 128 0.95 10.58 6.31
N LEU A 129 -0.09 9.76 6.47
CA LEU A 129 0.03 8.34 6.84
C LEU A 129 0.23 7.40 5.65
N GLY A 130 0.10 7.90 4.42
CA GLY A 130 0.16 7.10 3.21
C GLY A 130 0.21 7.96 1.95
N ASP A 131 0.81 7.41 0.91
CA ASP A 131 0.86 7.99 -0.43
C ASP A 131 -0.29 7.51 -1.31
N TYR A 132 -0.84 6.34 -0.99
CA TYR A 132 -1.92 5.68 -1.71
C TYR A 132 -2.89 5.04 -0.70
N VAL A 133 -4.18 5.02 -1.04
CA VAL A 133 -5.17 4.14 -0.41
C VAL A 133 -5.69 3.17 -1.46
N TYR A 134 -5.70 1.89 -1.12
CA TYR A 134 -6.31 0.81 -1.90
C TYR A 134 -7.59 0.34 -1.22
N VAL A 135 -8.66 0.18 -1.99
CA VAL A 135 -9.94 -0.38 -1.52
C VAL A 135 -10.36 -1.52 -2.43
N PHE A 136 -10.62 -2.69 -1.82
CA PHE A 136 -11.29 -3.80 -2.46
C PHE A 136 -12.80 -3.63 -2.32
N ARG A 137 -13.49 -3.56 -3.46
CA ARG A 137 -14.96 -3.49 -3.54
C ARG A 137 -15.41 -4.22 -4.80
N ASP A 138 -16.57 -4.86 -4.75
CA ASP A 138 -17.20 -5.46 -5.93
C ASP A 138 -16.28 -6.41 -6.73
N GLY A 139 -15.40 -7.15 -6.04
CA GLY A 139 -14.42 -8.07 -6.63
C GLY A 139 -13.19 -7.39 -7.28
N ASN A 140 -13.01 -6.08 -7.12
CA ASN A 140 -12.02 -5.28 -7.83
C ASN A 140 -11.24 -4.36 -6.87
N TRP A 141 -9.98 -4.08 -7.23
CA TRP A 141 -9.15 -3.11 -6.50
C TRP A 141 -9.19 -1.73 -7.14
N TYR A 142 -9.42 -0.72 -6.30
CA TYR A 142 -9.37 0.70 -6.64
C TYR A 142 -8.27 1.39 -5.84
N VAL A 143 -7.65 2.41 -6.42
CA VAL A 143 -6.58 3.20 -5.81
C VAL A 143 -6.85 4.69 -5.91
N LYS A 144 -6.54 5.42 -4.84
CA LYS A 144 -6.55 6.89 -4.76
C LYS A 144 -5.19 7.38 -4.22
N PRO A 145 -4.37 8.06 -5.03
CA PRO A 145 -3.17 8.74 -4.56
C PRO A 145 -3.51 9.87 -3.58
N CYS A 146 -2.87 9.90 -2.41
CA CYS A 146 -3.03 10.96 -1.41
C CYS A 146 -2.14 12.19 -1.67
N THR A 147 -1.20 12.10 -2.61
CA THR A 147 -0.24 13.18 -2.93
C THR A 147 -0.80 14.26 -3.85
N LYS A 148 -1.93 14.02 -4.52
CA LYS A 148 -2.60 14.97 -5.42
C LYS A 148 -4.12 14.74 -5.42
N PRO A 149 -4.96 15.78 -5.58
CA PRO A 149 -6.39 15.61 -5.78
C PRO A 149 -6.65 14.67 -6.96
N SER A 150 -7.34 13.57 -6.69
CA SER A 150 -7.61 12.51 -7.66
C SER A 150 -8.83 11.68 -7.24
N GLY A 151 -9.51 11.09 -8.22
CA GLY A 151 -10.60 10.14 -7.97
C GLY A 151 -10.09 8.73 -7.64
N TRP A 152 -11.03 7.82 -7.41
CA TRP A 152 -10.75 6.38 -7.35
C TRP A 152 -10.57 5.83 -8.76
N ASN A 153 -9.46 5.14 -9.00
CA ASN A 153 -9.11 4.57 -10.30
C ASN A 153 -8.95 3.05 -10.15
N LYS A 154 -9.34 2.27 -11.15
CA LYS A 154 -9.22 0.81 -11.07
C LYS A 154 -7.76 0.40 -11.27
N VAL A 155 -7.21 -0.39 -10.34
CA VAL A 155 -5.77 -0.73 -10.35
C VAL A 155 -5.37 -1.48 -11.63
N VAL A 156 -6.22 -2.39 -12.11
CA VAL A 156 -5.95 -3.18 -13.33
C VAL A 156 -5.92 -2.32 -14.60
N GLU A 157 -6.67 -1.22 -14.67
CA GLU A 157 -6.70 -0.32 -15.83
C GLU A 157 -5.37 0.44 -15.94
N ILE A 158 -4.91 1.04 -14.83
CA ILE A 158 -3.59 1.71 -14.75
C ILE A 158 -2.46 0.73 -15.10
N LEU A 159 -2.53 -0.51 -14.62
CA LEU A 159 -1.51 -1.54 -14.90
C LEU A 159 -1.50 -2.01 -16.36
N LEU A 160 -2.60 -1.84 -17.11
CA LEU A 160 -2.66 -2.11 -18.54
C LEU A 160 -2.12 -0.92 -19.35
N GLU A 161 -2.48 0.31 -18.97
CA GLU A 161 -1.95 1.54 -19.57
C GLU A 161 -0.42 1.59 -19.50
N LEU A 162 0.17 1.39 -18.32
CA LEU A 162 1.62 1.39 -18.10
C LEU A 162 2.38 0.30 -18.89
N LYS A 163 1.71 -0.82 -19.25
CA LYS A 163 2.32 -1.85 -20.11
C LYS A 163 2.31 -1.43 -21.58
N ASN A 164 1.25 -0.77 -22.03
CA ASN A 164 1.11 -0.30 -23.40
C ASN A 164 2.02 0.90 -23.70
N GLU A 165 2.31 1.74 -22.70
CA GLU A 165 3.27 2.86 -22.83
C GLU A 165 4.74 2.42 -22.84
N GLY A 166 5.03 1.20 -22.38
CA GLY A 166 6.39 0.62 -22.29
C GLY A 166 6.72 -0.47 -23.31
N SER A 167 5.89 -0.63 -24.36
CA SER A 167 6.02 -1.67 -25.41
C SER A 167 6.37 -1.09 -26.78
#